data_AF-A0AAY4ASP5-F1
#
_entry.id   AF-A0AAY4ASP5-F1
#
_cell.length_a   1.000
_cell.length_b   1.000
_cell.length_c   1.000
_cell.angle_alpha   90.00
_cell.angle_beta   90.00
_cell.angle_gamma   90.00
#
_symmetry.space_group_name_H-M   'P 1'
#
loop_
_entity.id
_entity.type
_entity.pdbx_description
1 polymer ?
#
loop_
_entity_poly.entity_id
_entity_poly.type
_entity_poly.pdbx_seq_one_letter_code
_entity_poly.pdbx_strand_id
1 'polypeptide(L)'
;LLSLCDPVPNSSSALTWAQKGMDIPEYDGKDRVHDLNIKNYKSVMKKYDVMVVYYHEHVGNSKAAQKQFQMEELALEVVTVTSSGTSRNSLNICALFDLPDLDEEDSIYIFYEDEVIEYDGELTAHTLVEFIYDVIEDPVEIIENQHELKGFHNIEEDIKLVGFFKSAKSEHYNAFEDAAEEFHPHIKFFATFSPKVAKSLDLKMNEVDFYEPFIEEPVVIPGKPYSEKELVEFIEDNDRPTLRKLQPHNLYEIWDDDIDGEHIIAFAEEGDPDGFEFLEILKEVAEDNTDNPNLSIIWIDPDDFPLLVPYWEKTFDIDLSGPQIGVVDVDDADSVWMDMDDEEDMPTASELEDWIEDVLEGDVDPDEDDDDDDDDDDDDDDDDDDDDDDEDDDDDDDDDDDDDDDDDDDDDDDDDDDDDDDDDDDDDDDDDDDDDDDDDDDDDDDDDDDDDDDDDDDDDDDDDDDDDDDDDDDDDDDDDDDDDDDDDDDDDDDDDDDDDDDDDDDDDDDD
;
A
#
# COMPACT_ATOMS: atom_id res chain seq x y z
N LEU A 1 29.49 -13.84 -28.63
CA LEU A 1 28.29 -14.56 -28.10
C LEU A 1 27.23 -13.59 -27.54
N LEU A 2 27.08 -12.40 -28.13
CA LEU A 2 25.84 -11.61 -28.11
C LEU A 2 25.76 -10.91 -29.46
N SER A 3 24.92 -11.43 -30.36
CA SER A 3 24.60 -10.86 -31.65
C SER A 3 23.10 -10.73 -31.72
N LEU A 4 22.64 -9.48 -31.80
CA LEU A 4 21.48 -9.01 -32.58
C LEU A 4 20.32 -10.01 -32.73
N CYS A 5 19.30 -9.85 -31.91
CA CYS A 5 17.93 -10.09 -32.36
C CYS A 5 17.26 -8.72 -32.53
N ASP A 6 16.94 -8.41 -33.78
CA ASP A 6 16.04 -7.34 -34.16
C ASP A 6 14.70 -7.42 -33.39
N PRO A 7 13.98 -6.29 -33.21
CA PRO A 7 12.68 -6.30 -32.56
C PRO A 7 11.68 -7.07 -33.41
N VAL A 8 11.22 -8.22 -32.90
CA VAL A 8 10.06 -8.92 -33.44
C VAL A 8 8.81 -8.09 -33.08
N PRO A 9 8.00 -7.68 -34.06
CA PRO A 9 6.76 -6.97 -33.76
C PRO A 9 5.72 -7.96 -33.21
N ASN A 10 5.10 -7.61 -32.08
CA ASN A 10 3.90 -8.19 -31.49
C ASN A 10 3.87 -9.71 -31.27
N SER A 11 3.97 -10.17 -30.01
CA SER A 11 3.08 -11.24 -29.48
C SER A 11 3.29 -11.58 -27.99
N SER A 12 3.30 -10.61 -27.07
CA SER A 12 3.24 -10.92 -25.61
C SER A 12 1.85 -10.73 -24.98
N SER A 13 0.84 -10.28 -25.74
CA SER A 13 -0.57 -10.20 -25.30
C SER A 13 -1.47 -11.26 -25.93
N ALA A 14 -0.98 -12.51 -26.05
CA ALA A 14 -1.75 -13.64 -26.58
C ALA A 14 -1.75 -14.86 -25.67
N LEU A 15 -1.71 -14.69 -24.35
CA LEU A 15 -1.87 -15.78 -23.38
C LEU A 15 -3.29 -15.92 -22.81
N THR A 16 -4.23 -15.06 -23.19
CA THR A 16 -5.64 -15.20 -22.76
C THR A 16 -6.60 -14.87 -23.90
N TRP A 17 -7.51 -15.79 -24.23
CA TRP A 17 -8.73 -15.48 -25.00
C TRP A 17 -9.77 -14.78 -24.13
N ALA A 18 -9.36 -13.72 -23.41
CA ALA A 18 -10.30 -12.82 -22.78
C ALA A 18 -10.83 -11.87 -23.86
N GLN A 19 -12.16 -11.73 -23.95
CA GLN A 19 -12.76 -10.66 -24.74
C GLN A 19 -12.27 -9.32 -24.19
N LYS A 20 -11.80 -8.40 -25.07
CA LYS A 20 -11.35 -7.04 -24.73
C LYS A 20 -12.24 -6.41 -23.66
N GLY A 21 -11.71 -6.28 -22.46
CA GLY A 21 -12.44 -5.81 -21.28
C GLY A 21 -11.51 -5.36 -20.16
N MET A 22 -10.31 -5.94 -20.08
CA MET A 22 -9.24 -5.57 -19.15
C MET A 22 -7.93 -5.47 -19.95
N ASP A 23 -7.75 -4.37 -20.66
CA ASP A 23 -6.47 -4.04 -21.30
C ASP A 23 -5.61 -3.34 -20.22
N ILE A 24 -4.57 -4.01 -19.73
CA ILE A 24 -3.64 -3.43 -18.75
C ILE A 24 -2.84 -2.34 -19.46
N PRO A 25 -2.77 -1.10 -18.93
CA PRO A 25 -1.94 -0.05 -19.52
C PRO A 25 -0.48 -0.47 -19.58
N GLU A 26 0.13 -0.39 -20.76
CA GLU A 26 1.55 -0.61 -20.96
C GLU A 26 2.25 0.75 -21.10
N TYR A 27 3.49 0.85 -20.60
CA TYR A 27 4.32 2.02 -20.87
C TYR A 27 4.51 2.17 -22.39
N ASP A 28 4.12 3.32 -22.93
CA ASP A 28 4.05 3.55 -24.37
C ASP A 28 5.33 4.18 -24.96
N GLY A 29 6.42 4.23 -24.18
CA GLY A 29 7.71 4.76 -24.63
C GLY A 29 7.78 6.28 -24.74
N LYS A 30 6.76 7.02 -24.26
CA LYS A 30 6.78 8.48 -24.29
C LYS A 30 7.27 9.04 -22.96
N ASP A 31 8.31 9.84 -23.06
CA ASP A 31 8.80 10.70 -21.98
C ASP A 31 7.73 11.74 -21.61
N ARG A 32 7.28 11.66 -20.35
CA ARG A 32 6.32 12.56 -19.72
C ARG A 32 6.89 13.27 -18.50
N VAL A 33 8.08 12.87 -18.05
CA VAL A 33 8.70 13.43 -16.86
C VAL A 33 9.33 14.76 -17.25
N HIS A 34 8.86 15.85 -16.62
CA HIS A 34 9.40 17.17 -16.93
C HIS A 34 10.60 17.50 -16.07
N ASP A 35 11.69 17.92 -16.70
CA ASP A 35 12.80 18.59 -16.02
C ASP A 35 12.33 19.93 -15.41
N LEU A 36 12.20 20.01 -14.08
CA LEU A 36 12.08 21.31 -13.42
C LEU A 36 13.43 21.85 -12.95
N ASN A 37 13.47 23.17 -12.91
CA ASN A 37 14.55 23.97 -12.37
C ASN A 37 13.95 25.22 -11.73
N ILE A 38 14.77 25.93 -10.98
CA ILE A 38 14.42 27.19 -10.29
C ILE A 38 13.68 28.21 -11.20
N LYS A 39 13.86 28.16 -12.53
CA LYS A 39 13.22 29.11 -13.45
C LYS A 39 11.82 28.68 -13.91
N ASN A 40 11.52 27.39 -13.99
CA ASN A 40 10.25 26.89 -14.54
C ASN A 40 9.30 26.30 -13.48
N TYR A 41 9.80 25.86 -12.32
CA TYR A 41 9.00 25.08 -11.35
C TYR A 41 7.69 25.77 -10.95
N LYS A 42 7.74 27.05 -10.53
CA LYS A 42 6.53 27.83 -10.17
C LYS A 42 5.52 27.98 -11.30
N SER A 43 5.97 27.94 -12.55
CA SER A 43 5.09 28.03 -13.71
C SER A 43 4.50 26.69 -14.11
N VAL A 44 5.16 25.58 -13.74
CA VAL A 44 4.69 24.21 -13.97
C VAL A 44 3.72 23.81 -12.87
N MET A 45 4.05 24.06 -11.59
CA MET A 45 3.16 23.87 -10.44
C MET A 45 1.76 24.44 -10.68
N LYS A 46 1.65 25.64 -11.26
CA LYS A 46 0.36 26.29 -11.53
C LYS A 46 -0.51 25.64 -12.61
N LYS A 47 0.00 24.63 -13.33
CA LYS A 47 -0.72 23.99 -14.43
C LYS A 47 -1.43 22.72 -14.01
N TYR A 48 -1.03 22.16 -12.86
CA TYR A 48 -1.40 20.83 -12.42
C TYR A 48 -1.96 20.91 -11.01
N ASP A 49 -2.96 20.10 -10.75
CA ASP A 49 -3.61 20.06 -9.43
C ASP A 49 -2.74 19.25 -8.46
N VAL A 50 -2.11 18.19 -8.97
CA VAL A 50 -1.16 17.33 -8.24
C VAL A 50 0.15 17.29 -9.02
N MET A 51 1.27 17.49 -8.34
CA MET A 51 2.60 17.39 -8.92
C MET A 51 3.51 16.52 -8.06
N VAL A 52 3.95 15.40 -8.61
CA VAL A 52 4.93 14.51 -7.97
C VAL A 52 6.33 14.92 -8.43
N VAL A 53 7.23 15.06 -7.49
CA VAL A 53 8.59 15.53 -7.68
C VAL A 53 9.54 14.51 -7.11
N TYR A 54 10.33 13.87 -7.97
CA TYR A 54 11.48 13.10 -7.52
C TYR A 54 12.69 14.03 -7.43
N TYR A 55 13.18 14.27 -6.23
CA TYR A 55 14.32 15.17 -5.98
C TYR A 55 15.56 14.33 -5.73
N HIS A 56 16.52 14.43 -6.65
CA HIS A 56 17.69 13.53 -6.65
C HIS A 56 18.98 14.30 -7.01
N GLU A 57 20.12 13.77 -6.57
CA GLU A 57 21.42 14.32 -6.99
C GLU A 57 21.68 14.12 -8.50
N HIS A 58 22.57 14.93 -9.07
CA HIS A 58 22.96 14.74 -10.46
C HIS A 58 23.65 13.38 -10.62
N VAL A 59 22.96 12.47 -11.30
CA VAL A 59 23.45 11.13 -11.61
C VAL A 59 24.84 11.22 -12.27
N GLY A 60 25.86 10.73 -11.56
CA GLY A 60 27.23 10.77 -12.03
C GLY A 60 27.47 9.91 -13.28
N ASN A 61 28.75 9.72 -13.65
CA ASN A 61 29.12 8.87 -14.79
C ASN A 61 29.15 7.36 -14.43
N SER A 62 28.64 6.97 -13.26
CA SER A 62 28.59 5.55 -12.86
C SER A 62 27.50 4.84 -13.65
N LYS A 63 27.86 3.76 -14.35
CA LYS A 63 26.89 2.94 -15.10
C LYS A 63 25.82 2.32 -14.18
N ALA A 64 26.15 2.05 -12.92
CA ALA A 64 25.20 1.52 -11.94
C ALA A 64 24.16 2.59 -11.57
N ALA A 65 24.62 3.77 -11.14
CA ALA A 65 23.74 4.90 -10.80
C ALA A 65 22.86 5.34 -11.98
N GLN A 66 23.39 5.34 -13.21
CA GLN A 66 22.58 5.63 -14.41
C GLN A 66 21.48 4.61 -14.66
N LYS A 67 21.72 3.33 -14.36
CA LYS A 67 20.71 2.29 -14.52
C LYS A 67 19.65 2.35 -13.43
N GLN A 68 20.05 2.65 -12.20
CA GLN A 68 19.15 2.86 -11.09
C GLN A 68 18.21 4.03 -11.39
N PHE A 69 18.75 5.19 -11.75
CA PHE A 69 17.95 6.34 -12.16
C PHE A 69 16.97 6.04 -13.30
N GLN A 70 17.40 5.27 -14.32
CA GLN A 70 16.51 4.87 -15.42
C GLN A 70 15.35 3.96 -14.95
N MET A 71 15.57 3.16 -13.92
CA MET A 71 14.53 2.29 -13.35
C MET A 71 13.53 3.11 -12.54
N GLU A 72 14.02 4.05 -11.74
CA GLU A 72 13.24 4.99 -10.93
C GLU A 72 12.41 5.92 -11.83
N GLU A 73 13.03 6.51 -12.85
CA GLU A 73 12.36 7.31 -13.88
C GLU A 73 11.26 6.50 -14.59
N LEU A 74 11.53 5.23 -14.94
CA LEU A 74 10.53 4.36 -15.56
C LEU A 74 9.34 4.08 -14.63
N ALA A 75 9.58 3.88 -13.33
CA ALA A 75 8.48 3.70 -12.36
C ALA A 75 7.58 4.93 -12.34
N LEU A 76 8.17 6.13 -12.25
CA LEU A 76 7.47 7.41 -12.31
C LEU A 76 6.72 7.61 -13.64
N GLU A 77 7.32 7.23 -14.77
CA GLU A 77 6.65 7.25 -16.06
C GLU A 77 5.43 6.33 -16.11
N VAL A 78 5.50 5.13 -15.52
CA VAL A 78 4.35 4.21 -15.45
C VAL A 78 3.21 4.83 -14.64
N VAL A 79 3.49 5.51 -13.52
CA VAL A 79 2.48 6.26 -12.77
C VAL A 79 1.77 7.28 -13.64
N THR A 80 2.49 8.03 -14.50
CA THR A 80 1.83 9.00 -15.38
C THR A 80 0.86 8.35 -16.37
N VAL A 81 1.17 7.14 -16.84
CA VAL A 81 0.33 6.41 -17.80
C VAL A 81 -0.95 5.93 -17.12
N THR A 82 -0.85 5.33 -15.93
CA THR A 82 -1.99 4.79 -15.19
C THR A 82 -2.93 5.90 -14.74
N SER A 83 -2.41 7.03 -14.26
CA SER A 83 -3.23 8.14 -13.77
C SER A 83 -3.88 8.98 -14.89
N SER A 84 -3.34 8.96 -16.12
CA SER A 84 -3.88 9.72 -17.26
C SER A 84 -5.30 9.31 -17.70
N GLY A 85 -5.82 8.18 -17.21
CA GLY A 85 -7.21 7.74 -17.40
C GLY A 85 -8.23 8.45 -16.48
N THR A 86 -7.78 9.17 -15.46
CA THR A 86 -8.67 9.71 -14.42
C THR A 86 -9.08 11.14 -14.78
N SER A 87 -10.33 11.31 -15.20
CA SER A 87 -10.91 12.61 -15.60
C SER A 87 -11.02 13.69 -14.51
N ARG A 88 -10.52 13.45 -13.29
CA ARG A 88 -10.78 14.32 -12.13
C ARG A 88 -9.66 15.31 -11.80
N ASN A 89 -8.39 14.99 -11.96
CA ASN A 89 -7.29 15.91 -11.63
C ASN A 89 -6.19 15.81 -12.69
N SER A 90 -5.59 16.94 -13.05
CA SER A 90 -4.45 16.94 -13.96
C SER A 90 -3.17 16.54 -13.20
N LEU A 91 -2.89 15.23 -13.11
CA LEU A 91 -1.65 14.71 -12.52
C LEU A 91 -0.48 14.89 -13.48
N ASN A 92 0.66 15.32 -12.94
CA ASN A 92 1.89 15.41 -13.70
C ASN A 92 3.08 15.02 -12.81
N ILE A 93 4.03 14.29 -13.39
CA ILE A 93 5.25 13.87 -12.69
C ILE A 93 6.44 14.62 -13.26
N CYS A 94 7.30 15.11 -12.38
CA CYS A 94 8.48 15.87 -12.73
C CYS A 94 9.69 15.30 -11.99
N ALA A 95 10.82 15.13 -12.69
CA ALA A 95 12.10 14.88 -12.05
C ALA A 95 12.79 16.24 -11.85
N LEU A 96 13.30 16.47 -10.64
CA LEU A 96 13.87 17.76 -10.27
C LEU A 96 15.32 17.70 -9.86
N PHE A 97 15.98 18.77 -10.26
CA PHE A 97 17.25 19.18 -9.70
C PHE A 97 17.10 20.55 -9.03
N ASP A 98 17.36 20.59 -7.72
CA ASP A 98 17.71 21.80 -6.94
C ASP A 98 16.54 22.81 -6.74
N LEU A 99 15.60 22.49 -5.83
CA LEU A 99 14.68 23.45 -5.23
C LEU A 99 15.20 23.96 -3.88
N PRO A 100 15.06 25.26 -3.58
CA PRO A 100 15.63 25.86 -2.37
C PRO A 100 14.89 25.54 -1.06
N ASP A 101 13.87 24.67 -1.10
CA ASP A 101 12.97 24.39 0.03
C ASP A 101 12.71 22.87 0.21
N LEU A 102 13.52 22.00 -0.41
CA LEU A 102 13.50 20.55 -0.19
C LEU A 102 14.79 20.15 0.52
N ASP A 103 14.67 19.40 1.61
CA ASP A 103 15.77 19.15 2.53
C ASP A 103 16.41 17.77 2.35
N GLU A 104 15.68 16.76 1.85
CA GLU A 104 16.18 15.39 1.72
C GLU A 104 16.41 14.96 0.27
N GLU A 105 17.65 14.56 -0.05
CA GLU A 105 18.02 14.10 -1.38
C GLU A 105 17.59 12.64 -1.60
N ASP A 106 17.20 12.31 -2.84
CA ASP A 106 16.67 11.01 -3.27
C ASP A 106 15.25 10.68 -2.75
N SER A 107 14.51 11.67 -2.26
CA SER A 107 13.11 11.56 -1.81
C SER A 107 12.07 11.99 -2.87
N ILE A 108 10.82 11.57 -2.68
CA ILE A 108 9.68 12.00 -3.49
C ILE A 108 8.83 13.00 -2.71
N TYR A 109 8.50 14.12 -3.34
CA TYR A 109 7.59 15.12 -2.81
C TYR A 109 6.33 15.24 -3.66
N ILE A 110 5.16 15.24 -3.02
CA ILE A 110 3.87 15.40 -3.66
C ILE A 110 3.31 16.77 -3.28
N PHE A 111 3.14 17.62 -4.29
CA PHE A 111 2.52 18.93 -4.15
C PHE A 111 1.05 18.81 -4.52
N TYR A 112 0.16 19.12 -3.59
CA TYR A 112 -1.28 19.16 -3.79
C TYR A 112 -1.86 20.40 -3.10
N GLU A 113 -2.59 21.21 -3.86
CA GLU A 113 -3.10 22.51 -3.40
C GLU A 113 -2.00 23.43 -2.82
N ASP A 114 -2.04 23.70 -1.51
CA ASP A 114 -1.04 24.48 -0.77
C ASP A 114 -0.11 23.60 0.09
N GLU A 115 -0.32 22.28 0.09
CA GLU A 115 0.42 21.28 0.89
C GLU A 115 1.58 20.62 0.12
N VAL A 116 2.60 20.22 0.88
CA VAL A 116 3.78 19.49 0.40
C VAL A 116 3.96 18.26 1.28
N ILE A 117 3.75 17.08 0.70
CA ILE A 117 3.81 15.80 1.39
C ILE A 117 5.09 15.10 0.94
N GLU A 118 5.89 14.66 1.90
CA GLU A 118 7.04 13.80 1.66
C GLU A 118 6.57 12.34 1.61
N TYR A 119 6.93 11.63 0.54
CA TYR A 119 6.60 10.22 0.38
C TYR A 119 7.85 9.40 0.71
N ASP A 120 7.75 8.64 1.79
CA ASP A 120 8.84 7.84 2.36
C ASP A 120 8.49 6.34 2.36
N GLY A 121 8.01 5.88 1.21
CA GLY A 121 7.64 4.48 0.95
C GLY A 121 8.42 3.86 -0.21
N GLU A 122 8.09 2.63 -0.53
CA GLU A 122 8.68 1.87 -1.64
C GLU A 122 8.45 2.59 -2.98
N LEU A 123 9.53 2.79 -3.73
CA LEU A 123 9.49 3.41 -5.05
C LEU A 123 8.99 2.44 -6.11
N THR A 124 7.69 2.14 -6.09
CA THR A 124 7.01 1.38 -7.14
C THR A 124 5.85 2.16 -7.73
N ALA A 125 5.51 1.87 -8.98
CA ALA A 125 4.44 2.58 -9.65
C ALA A 125 3.05 2.30 -9.05
N HIS A 126 2.81 1.13 -8.44
CA HIS A 126 1.49 0.81 -7.90
C HIS A 126 1.29 1.47 -6.53
N THR A 127 2.24 1.29 -5.60
CA THR A 127 2.25 1.92 -4.27
C THR A 127 2.15 3.43 -4.37
N LEU A 128 2.96 4.06 -5.23
CA LEU A 128 2.92 5.51 -5.41
C LEU A 128 1.60 6.00 -6.02
N VAL A 129 0.98 5.23 -6.93
CA VAL A 129 -0.34 5.58 -7.47
C VAL A 129 -1.40 5.53 -6.37
N GLU A 130 -1.40 4.48 -5.55
CA GLU A 130 -2.31 4.34 -4.41
C GLU A 130 -2.15 5.49 -3.42
N PHE A 131 -0.92 5.79 -3.02
CA PHE A 131 -0.63 6.92 -2.14
C PHE A 131 -1.08 8.26 -2.74
N ILE A 132 -0.85 8.51 -4.04
CA ILE A 132 -1.37 9.71 -4.71
C ILE A 132 -2.90 9.77 -4.68
N TYR A 133 -3.58 8.63 -4.80
CA TYR A 133 -5.04 8.58 -4.69
C TYR A 133 -5.51 8.98 -3.30
N ASP A 134 -4.83 8.50 -2.25
CA ASP A 134 -5.11 8.91 -0.88
C ASP A 134 -4.87 10.42 -0.68
N VAL A 135 -3.77 10.97 -1.21
CA VAL A 135 -3.46 12.42 -1.15
C VAL A 135 -4.57 13.28 -1.76
N ILE A 136 -5.20 12.86 -2.87
CA ILE A 136 -6.24 13.66 -3.53
C ILE A 136 -7.63 13.53 -2.91
N GLU A 137 -7.82 12.57 -1.98
CA GLU A 137 -9.07 12.45 -1.24
C GLU A 137 -9.20 13.55 -0.18
N ASP A 138 -10.42 13.75 0.32
CA ASP A 138 -10.67 14.75 1.35
C ASP A 138 -9.99 14.30 2.65
N PRO A 139 -9.31 15.20 3.40
CA PRO A 139 -8.55 14.81 4.60
C PRO A 139 -9.43 14.34 5.76
N VAL A 140 -10.75 14.58 5.71
CA VAL A 140 -11.71 14.11 6.72
C VAL A 140 -12.88 13.36 6.07
N GLU A 141 -13.01 12.09 6.41
CA GLU A 141 -14.13 11.25 5.98
C GLU A 141 -15.36 11.41 6.88
N ILE A 142 -16.55 11.59 6.28
CA ILE A 142 -17.80 11.80 7.04
C ILE A 142 -18.57 10.49 7.23
N ILE A 143 -18.73 10.06 8.48
CA ILE A 143 -19.55 8.90 8.86
C ILE A 143 -21.00 9.34 9.10
N GLU A 144 -21.89 9.04 8.16
CA GLU A 144 -23.32 9.37 8.23
C GLU A 144 -24.17 8.24 8.80
N ASN A 145 -23.78 6.98 8.56
CA ASN A 145 -24.60 5.81 8.85
C ASN A 145 -23.83 4.62 9.46
N GLN A 146 -24.56 3.57 9.84
CA GLN A 146 -23.98 2.39 10.52
C GLN A 146 -23.14 1.49 9.60
N HIS A 147 -23.30 1.60 8.29
CA HIS A 147 -22.49 0.82 7.36
C HIS A 147 -21.09 1.42 7.23
N GLU A 148 -21.01 2.74 7.07
CA GLU A 148 -19.74 3.49 7.13
C GLU A 148 -19.06 3.33 8.49
N LEU A 149 -19.83 3.36 9.59
CA LEU A 149 -19.28 3.09 10.93
C LEU A 149 -18.65 1.69 11.03
N LYS A 150 -19.19 0.69 10.33
CA LYS A 150 -18.57 -0.62 10.26
C LYS A 150 -17.25 -0.57 9.49
N GLY A 151 -17.20 0.19 8.39
CA GLY A 151 -15.96 0.45 7.65
C GLY A 151 -14.88 1.06 8.55
N PHE A 152 -15.25 2.09 9.31
CA PHE A 152 -14.36 2.72 10.31
C PHE A 152 -13.79 1.71 11.32
N HIS A 153 -14.60 0.80 11.86
CA HIS A 153 -14.10 -0.21 12.82
C HIS A 153 -13.19 -1.27 12.18
N ASN A 154 -13.29 -1.52 10.88
CA ASN A 154 -12.48 -2.52 10.19
C ASN A 154 -11.05 -2.04 9.88
N ILE A 155 -10.75 -0.74 10.05
CA ILE A 155 -9.40 -0.18 9.85
C ILE A 155 -8.62 -0.40 11.14
N GLU A 156 -7.85 -1.47 11.25
CA GLU A 156 -7.09 -1.78 12.48
C GLU A 156 -5.62 -1.35 12.40
N GLU A 157 -5.06 -1.22 11.20
CA GLU A 157 -3.62 -1.04 10.97
C GLU A 157 -3.17 0.43 11.07
N ASP A 158 -4.07 1.37 10.81
CA ASP A 158 -3.77 2.80 10.76
C ASP A 158 -4.21 3.54 12.03
N ILE A 159 -3.43 4.55 12.43
CA ILE A 159 -3.88 5.53 13.42
C ILE A 159 -5.12 6.24 12.83
N LYS A 160 -6.19 6.29 13.62
CA LYS A 160 -7.42 6.96 13.18
C LYS A 160 -8.06 7.78 14.28
N LEU A 161 -8.65 8.91 13.90
CA LEU A 161 -9.37 9.80 14.81
C LEU A 161 -10.83 9.90 14.40
N VAL A 162 -11.74 10.03 15.37
CA VAL A 162 -13.15 10.32 15.07
C VAL A 162 -13.73 11.39 15.97
N GLY A 163 -14.25 12.46 15.36
CA GLY A 163 -14.87 13.58 16.05
C GLY A 163 -16.39 13.67 15.87
N PHE A 164 -17.13 14.00 16.94
CA PHE A 164 -18.55 14.33 16.83
C PHE A 164 -18.79 15.85 16.87
N PHE A 165 -19.23 16.42 15.74
CA PHE A 165 -19.45 17.84 15.61
C PHE A 165 -20.90 18.20 15.27
N LYS A 166 -21.23 19.48 15.38
CA LYS A 166 -22.59 19.96 15.09
C LYS A 166 -22.93 19.91 13.60
N SER A 167 -21.94 20.22 12.75
CA SER A 167 -22.05 20.29 11.29
C SER A 167 -20.68 20.69 10.70
N ALA A 168 -20.49 20.49 9.40
CA ALA A 168 -19.33 20.98 8.63
C ALA A 168 -19.11 22.52 8.63
N LYS A 169 -19.96 23.30 9.31
CA LYS A 169 -19.81 24.76 9.48
C LYS A 169 -19.42 25.16 10.90
N SER A 170 -19.14 24.19 11.76
CA SER A 170 -18.81 24.47 13.16
C SER A 170 -17.32 24.77 13.29
N GLU A 171 -16.97 25.80 14.05
CA GLU A 171 -15.58 26.22 14.29
C GLU A 171 -14.70 25.07 14.83
N HIS A 172 -15.27 24.13 15.58
CA HIS A 172 -14.56 22.97 16.10
C HIS A 172 -14.30 21.88 15.05
N TYR A 173 -15.17 21.77 14.05
CA TYR A 173 -14.94 20.88 12.91
C TYR A 173 -13.86 21.48 12.01
N ASN A 174 -13.92 22.79 11.74
CA ASN A 174 -12.88 23.46 10.96
C ASN A 174 -11.49 23.28 11.60
N ALA A 175 -11.34 23.48 12.91
CA ALA A 175 -10.06 23.24 13.58
C ALA A 175 -9.61 21.76 13.57
N PHE A 176 -10.53 20.82 13.38
CA PHE A 176 -10.23 19.39 13.25
C PHE A 176 -9.85 19.03 11.81
N GLU A 177 -10.49 19.66 10.83
CA GLU A 177 -10.16 19.60 9.40
C GLU A 177 -8.79 20.24 9.12
N ASP A 178 -8.53 21.43 9.67
CA ASP A 178 -7.22 22.10 9.60
C ASP A 178 -6.10 21.22 10.20
N ALA A 179 -6.39 20.46 11.28
CA ALA A 179 -5.42 19.52 11.85
C ALA A 179 -5.26 18.24 11.02
N ALA A 180 -6.30 17.81 10.30
CA ALA A 180 -6.25 16.63 9.43
C ALA A 180 -5.34 16.87 8.22
N GLU A 181 -5.34 18.09 7.67
CA GLU A 181 -4.48 18.50 6.56
C GLU A 181 -2.98 18.30 6.88
N GLU A 182 -2.56 18.50 8.13
CA GLU A 182 -1.16 18.35 8.56
C GLU A 182 -0.66 16.89 8.58
N PHE A 183 -1.56 15.91 8.71
CA PHE A 183 -1.21 14.48 8.77
C PHE A 183 -1.73 13.67 7.56
N HIS A 184 -2.33 14.34 6.58
CA HIS A 184 -2.91 13.68 5.41
C HIS A 184 -1.80 13.22 4.44
N PRO A 185 -1.80 11.97 3.96
CA PRO A 185 -2.81 10.91 4.16
C PRO A 185 -2.44 9.82 5.18
N HIS A 186 -1.35 10.00 5.94
CA HIS A 186 -0.78 9.00 6.85
C HIS A 186 -1.71 8.65 8.02
N ILE A 187 -2.41 9.64 8.58
CA ILE A 187 -3.36 9.44 9.68
C ILE A 187 -4.79 9.67 9.18
N LYS A 188 -5.69 8.72 9.46
CA LYS A 188 -7.06 8.76 8.94
C LYS A 188 -8.00 9.54 9.87
N PHE A 189 -8.53 10.67 9.40
CA PHE A 189 -9.47 11.48 10.17
C PHE A 189 -10.92 11.22 9.74
N PHE A 190 -11.77 10.97 10.74
CA PHE A 190 -13.21 10.78 10.55
C PHE A 190 -14.00 11.81 11.34
N ALA A 191 -15.16 12.20 10.81
CA ALA A 191 -16.09 13.04 11.54
C ALA A 191 -17.52 12.52 11.38
N THR A 192 -18.35 12.74 12.40
CA THR A 192 -19.79 12.55 12.27
C THR A 192 -20.55 13.79 12.72
N PHE A 193 -21.66 14.06 12.04
CA PHE A 193 -22.66 15.04 12.45
C PHE A 193 -23.95 14.37 12.95
N SER A 194 -23.98 13.03 12.94
CA SER A 194 -25.15 12.22 13.25
C SER A 194 -25.15 11.85 14.74
N PRO A 195 -26.13 12.33 15.54
CA PRO A 195 -26.23 11.94 16.95
C PRO A 195 -26.45 10.43 17.16
N LYS A 196 -26.88 9.71 16.12
CA LYS A 196 -27.03 8.25 16.17
C LYS A 196 -25.67 7.55 16.07
N VAL A 197 -24.82 7.97 15.14
CA VAL A 197 -23.47 7.45 14.97
C VAL A 197 -22.62 7.80 16.19
N ALA A 198 -22.64 9.05 16.62
CA ALA A 198 -21.94 9.49 17.83
C ALA A 198 -22.33 8.67 19.07
N LYS A 199 -23.61 8.29 19.20
CA LYS A 199 -24.07 7.43 20.29
C LYS A 199 -23.51 6.00 20.19
N SER A 200 -23.31 5.46 18.99
CA SER A 200 -22.67 4.15 18.82
C SER A 200 -21.19 4.18 19.19
N LEU A 201 -20.51 5.31 18.97
CA LEU A 201 -19.12 5.58 19.36
C LEU A 201 -18.95 6.09 20.80
N ASP A 202 -20.03 6.24 21.58
CA ASP A 202 -20.06 6.92 22.89
C ASP A 202 -19.49 8.37 22.93
N LEU A 203 -19.40 9.02 21.78
CA LEU A 203 -18.91 10.39 21.62
C LEU A 203 -19.91 11.46 22.09
N LYS A 204 -19.40 12.44 22.84
CA LYS A 204 -20.12 13.69 23.17
C LYS A 204 -19.85 14.79 22.15
N MET A 205 -20.70 15.82 22.11
CA MET A 205 -20.51 16.97 21.21
C MET A 205 -19.12 17.62 21.40
N ASN A 206 -18.41 17.82 20.30
CA ASN A 206 -17.03 18.31 20.18
C ASN A 206 -15.99 17.43 20.92
N GLU A 207 -16.29 16.16 21.14
CA GLU A 207 -15.33 15.15 21.60
C GLU A 207 -14.66 14.54 20.37
N VAL A 208 -13.36 14.25 20.50
CA VAL A 208 -12.54 13.56 19.51
C VAL A 208 -11.87 12.41 20.24
N ASP A 209 -12.02 11.23 19.66
CA ASP A 209 -11.41 10.00 20.13
C ASP A 209 -10.26 9.64 19.18
N PHE A 210 -9.12 9.27 19.76
CA PHE A 210 -7.93 8.79 19.06
C PHE A 210 -7.86 7.28 19.23
N TYR A 211 -7.68 6.55 18.13
CA TYR A 211 -7.50 5.11 18.11
C TYR A 211 -6.08 4.82 17.64
N GLU A 212 -5.31 4.19 18.52
CA GLU A 212 -4.03 3.59 18.20
C GLU A 212 -4.27 2.31 17.36
N PRO A 213 -3.40 1.98 16.39
CA PRO A 213 -3.46 0.73 15.65
C PRO A 213 -3.59 -0.48 16.55
N PHE A 214 -4.44 -1.41 16.15
CA PHE A 214 -4.73 -2.68 16.83
C PHE A 214 -5.31 -2.56 18.25
N ILE A 215 -5.55 -1.36 18.77
CA ILE A 215 -6.18 -1.13 20.07
C ILE A 215 -7.68 -0.82 19.91
N GLU A 216 -8.55 -1.63 20.52
CA GLU A 216 -10.00 -1.46 20.40
C GLU A 216 -10.53 -0.22 21.17
N GLU A 217 -9.98 0.05 22.35
CA GLU A 217 -10.42 1.15 23.23
C GLU A 217 -9.73 2.47 22.85
N PRO A 218 -10.48 3.53 22.50
CA PRO A 218 -9.87 4.80 22.14
C PRO A 218 -9.44 5.63 23.35
N VAL A 219 -8.49 6.52 23.10
CA VAL A 219 -8.12 7.60 24.01
C VAL A 219 -8.91 8.86 23.67
N VAL A 220 -9.76 9.31 24.60
CA VAL A 220 -10.46 10.59 24.45
C VAL A 220 -9.48 11.74 24.62
N ILE A 221 -9.28 12.56 23.58
CA ILE A 221 -8.34 13.68 23.62
C ILE A 221 -8.75 14.66 24.75
N PRO A 222 -7.85 15.01 25.69
CA PRO A 222 -8.20 15.85 26.82
C PRO A 222 -8.35 17.33 26.41
N GLY A 223 -9.17 18.09 27.16
CA GLY A 223 -9.14 19.56 27.09
C GLY A 223 -10.16 20.26 26.19
N LYS A 224 -11.14 19.56 25.60
CA LYS A 224 -12.14 20.15 24.70
C LYS A 224 -12.80 21.46 25.16
N PRO A 225 -13.15 22.38 24.24
CA PRO A 225 -12.97 22.30 22.78
C PRO A 225 -11.50 22.50 22.36
N TYR A 226 -11.09 21.79 21.33
CA TYR A 226 -9.72 21.78 20.83
C TYR A 226 -9.49 22.90 19.81
N SER A 227 -8.26 23.41 19.77
CA SER A 227 -7.68 24.10 18.62
C SER A 227 -6.87 23.13 17.76
N GLU A 228 -6.63 23.47 16.50
CA GLU A 228 -5.74 22.76 15.56
C GLU A 228 -4.43 22.35 16.25
N LYS A 229 -3.73 23.32 16.84
CA LYS A 229 -2.48 23.10 17.58
C LYS A 229 -2.58 22.11 18.74
N GLU A 230 -3.71 22.06 19.45
CA GLU A 230 -3.88 21.10 20.56
C GLU A 230 -4.16 19.68 20.04
N LEU A 231 -4.71 19.54 18.83
CA LEU A 231 -4.87 18.24 18.17
C LEU A 231 -3.54 17.77 17.61
N VAL A 232 -2.83 18.62 16.87
CA VAL A 232 -1.50 18.34 16.32
C VAL A 232 -0.52 17.93 17.42
N GLU A 233 -0.40 18.73 18.49
CA GLU A 233 0.49 18.39 19.62
C GLU A 233 0.12 17.06 20.28
N PHE A 234 -1.17 16.70 20.33
CA PHE A 234 -1.58 15.41 20.90
C PHE A 234 -1.21 14.25 19.97
N ILE A 235 -1.40 14.42 18.66
CA ILE A 235 -1.09 13.37 17.68
C ILE A 235 0.42 13.15 17.60
N GLU A 236 1.22 14.22 17.49
CA GLU A 236 2.70 14.13 17.53
C GLU A 236 3.23 13.51 18.83
N ASP A 237 2.55 13.69 19.97
CA ASP A 237 2.95 13.06 21.23
C ASP A 237 2.58 11.54 21.29
N ASN A 238 1.80 11.04 20.34
CA ASN A 238 1.26 9.66 20.29
C ASN A 238 1.33 9.06 18.86
N ASP A 239 2.23 9.54 18.01
CA ASP A 239 2.36 9.14 16.59
C ASP A 239 3.16 7.86 16.39
N ARG A 240 3.76 7.33 17.46
CA ARG A 240 4.43 6.03 17.50
C ARG A 240 3.58 4.99 18.25
N PRO A 241 2.88 4.10 17.53
CA PRO A 241 2.11 3.01 18.13
C PRO A 241 2.99 1.94 18.77
N THR A 242 2.39 1.22 19.71
CA THR A 242 2.97 0.04 20.38
C THR A 242 3.13 -1.12 19.41
N LEU A 243 2.17 -1.31 18.51
CA LEU A 243 2.22 -2.26 17.39
C LEU A 243 1.91 -1.50 16.11
N ARG A 244 2.82 -1.52 15.15
CA ARG A 244 2.70 -0.84 13.86
C ARG A 244 2.97 -1.80 12.71
N LYS A 245 2.14 -1.76 11.67
CA LYS A 245 2.33 -2.60 10.48
C LYS A 245 3.26 -1.89 9.50
N LEU A 246 4.31 -2.58 9.07
CA LEU A 246 5.13 -2.15 7.95
C LEU A 246 4.37 -2.39 6.65
N GLN A 247 4.13 -1.34 5.88
CA GLN A 247 3.42 -1.40 4.61
C GLN A 247 4.29 -0.77 3.50
N PRO A 248 4.06 -1.10 2.23
CA PRO A 248 4.88 -0.56 1.15
C PRO A 248 4.91 0.97 1.10
N HIS A 249 3.83 1.66 1.51
CA HIS A 249 3.74 3.13 1.41
C HIS A 249 4.42 3.89 2.58
N ASN A 250 4.71 3.23 3.70
CA ASN A 250 5.32 3.82 4.90
C ASN A 250 6.63 3.10 5.32
N LEU A 251 7.21 2.31 4.41
CA LEU A 251 8.36 1.44 4.67
C LEU A 251 9.54 2.17 5.32
N TYR A 252 9.97 3.28 4.74
CA TYR A 252 11.15 4.01 5.22
C TYR A 252 10.78 4.91 6.41
N GLU A 253 9.58 5.49 6.42
CA GLU A 253 9.05 6.26 7.56
C GLU A 253 9.11 5.45 8.86
N ILE A 254 8.64 4.19 8.82
CA ILE A 254 8.65 3.29 9.99
C ILE A 254 10.07 2.80 10.32
N TRP A 255 10.87 2.51 9.30
CA TRP A 255 12.22 1.94 9.48
C TRP A 255 13.22 2.96 10.04
N ASP A 256 13.13 4.22 9.65
CA ASP A 256 14.01 5.29 10.14
C ASP A 256 13.62 5.80 11.54
N ASP A 257 12.43 5.41 12.02
CA ASP A 257 11.92 5.74 13.34
C ASP A 257 12.28 4.66 14.37
N ASP A 258 13.57 4.44 14.60
CA ASP A 258 14.12 3.46 15.57
C ASP A 258 13.95 3.89 17.04
N ILE A 259 14.14 2.93 17.96
CA ILE A 259 14.28 3.20 19.41
C ILE A 259 15.70 2.83 19.82
N ASP A 260 16.51 3.84 20.13
CA ASP A 260 17.89 3.66 20.59
C ASP A 260 18.81 2.86 19.63
N GLY A 261 18.50 2.84 18.33
CA GLY A 261 19.25 2.12 17.29
C GLY A 261 18.67 0.76 16.90
N GLU A 262 17.54 0.36 17.49
CA GLU A 262 17.00 -0.99 17.35
C GLU A 262 15.50 -0.99 16.99
N HIS A 263 15.05 -2.09 16.38
CA HIS A 263 13.64 -2.40 16.18
C HIS A 263 13.31 -3.79 16.72
N ILE A 264 12.17 -3.91 17.41
CA ILE A 264 11.52 -5.20 17.65
C ILE A 264 10.66 -5.51 16.43
N ILE A 265 10.99 -6.59 15.71
CA ILE A 265 10.33 -6.98 14.47
C ILE A 265 9.60 -8.31 14.68
N ALA A 266 8.34 -8.37 14.27
CA ALA A 266 7.55 -9.58 14.21
C ALA A 266 7.14 -9.88 12.77
N PHE A 267 7.53 -11.05 12.25
CA PHE A 267 7.03 -11.56 10.97
C PHE A 267 5.83 -12.48 11.21
N ALA A 268 4.71 -12.20 10.53
CA ALA A 268 3.52 -13.05 10.56
C ALA A 268 2.68 -12.83 9.31
N GLU A 269 2.37 -13.90 8.57
CA GLU A 269 1.47 -13.84 7.41
C GLU A 269 0.01 -13.85 7.90
N GLU A 270 -0.75 -12.79 7.64
CA GLU A 270 -2.16 -12.69 8.08
C GLU A 270 -3.04 -13.79 7.42
N GLY A 271 -2.67 -14.20 6.20
CA GLY A 271 -3.36 -15.22 5.42
C GLY A 271 -3.13 -16.65 5.92
N ASP A 272 -2.07 -16.89 6.70
CA ASP A 272 -1.72 -18.19 7.24
C ASP A 272 -2.36 -18.41 8.64
N PRO A 273 -2.88 -19.61 8.96
CA PRO A 273 -3.49 -19.87 10.25
C PRO A 273 -2.58 -19.62 11.45
N ASP A 274 -1.29 -19.95 11.34
CA ASP A 274 -0.33 -19.82 12.42
C ASP A 274 0.13 -18.36 12.54
N GLY A 275 0.32 -17.67 11.40
CA GLY A 275 0.54 -16.22 11.37
C GLY A 275 -0.61 -15.43 12.00
N PHE A 276 -1.86 -15.81 11.72
CA PHE A 276 -3.02 -15.20 12.35
C PHE A 276 -3.10 -15.44 13.86
N GLU A 277 -2.82 -16.67 14.33
CA GLU A 277 -2.82 -16.97 15.78
C GLU A 277 -1.74 -16.17 16.51
N PHE A 278 -0.54 -16.07 15.93
CA PHE A 278 0.56 -15.28 16.49
C PHE A 278 0.26 -13.77 16.50
N LEU A 279 -0.37 -13.25 15.44
CA LEU A 279 -0.78 -11.86 15.39
C LEU A 279 -1.77 -11.50 16.50
N GLU A 280 -2.73 -12.38 16.81
CA GLU A 280 -3.67 -12.11 17.91
C GLU A 280 -2.97 -12.10 19.28
N ILE A 281 -1.91 -12.89 19.46
CA ILE A 281 -1.06 -12.84 20.66
C ILE A 281 -0.28 -11.52 20.71
N LEU A 282 0.29 -11.07 19.58
CA LEU A 282 0.96 -9.77 19.50
C LEU A 282 0.03 -8.61 19.84
N LYS A 283 -1.21 -8.63 19.34
CA LYS A 283 -2.23 -7.63 19.67
C LYS A 283 -2.56 -7.62 21.17
N GLU A 284 -2.69 -8.79 21.79
CA GLU A 284 -2.92 -8.90 23.25
C GLU A 284 -1.75 -8.29 24.04
N VAL A 285 -0.50 -8.61 23.67
CA VAL A 285 0.70 -8.06 24.33
C VAL A 285 0.81 -6.55 24.13
N ALA A 286 0.53 -6.06 22.93
CA ALA A 286 0.53 -4.63 22.62
C ALA A 286 -0.56 -3.88 23.42
N GLU A 287 -1.76 -4.43 23.54
CA GLU A 287 -2.84 -3.85 24.34
C GLU A 287 -2.48 -3.77 25.83
N ASP A 288 -1.86 -4.82 26.39
CA ASP A 288 -1.43 -4.84 27.79
C ASP A 288 -0.26 -3.87 28.08
N ASN A 289 0.51 -3.49 27.04
CA ASN A 289 1.70 -2.66 27.15
C ASN A 289 1.63 -1.29 26.46
N THR A 290 0.45 -0.85 26.00
CA THR A 290 0.22 0.44 25.29
C THR A 290 0.71 1.69 26.05
N ASP A 291 0.75 1.64 27.39
CA ASP A 291 1.23 2.75 28.22
C ASP A 291 2.79 2.85 28.26
N ASN A 292 3.53 1.94 27.62
CA ASN A 292 5.00 1.90 27.63
C ASN A 292 5.60 2.63 26.42
N PRO A 293 6.13 3.85 26.58
CA PRO A 293 6.64 4.65 25.45
C PRO A 293 7.94 4.12 24.82
N ASN A 294 8.57 3.13 25.44
CA ASN A 294 9.79 2.51 24.95
C ASN A 294 9.51 1.21 24.17
N LEU A 295 8.25 0.80 24.05
CA LEU A 295 7.85 -0.38 23.29
C LEU A 295 7.23 0.05 21.97
N SER A 296 7.81 -0.39 20.86
CA SER A 296 7.20 -0.31 19.55
C SER A 296 7.62 -1.54 18.75
N ILE A 297 6.65 -2.34 18.34
CA ILE A 297 6.83 -3.58 17.60
C ILE A 297 6.42 -3.32 16.15
N ILE A 298 7.30 -3.62 15.21
CA ILE A 298 7.00 -3.59 13.78
C ILE A 298 6.49 -4.97 13.38
N TRP A 299 5.22 -5.06 13.03
CA TRP A 299 4.69 -6.25 12.35
C TRP A 299 4.93 -6.14 10.85
N ILE A 300 5.54 -7.17 10.27
CA ILE A 300 5.76 -7.31 8.84
C ILE A 300 4.99 -8.55 8.37
N ASP A 301 4.08 -8.36 7.42
CA ASP A 301 3.53 -9.47 6.65
C ASP A 301 4.48 -9.77 5.47
N PRO A 302 5.11 -10.97 5.40
CA PRO A 302 5.99 -11.34 4.31
C PRO A 302 5.35 -11.24 2.91
N ASP A 303 4.03 -11.40 2.81
CA ASP A 303 3.29 -11.33 1.54
C ASP A 303 3.24 -9.91 0.95
N ASP A 304 3.37 -8.86 1.79
CA ASP A 304 3.43 -7.47 1.34
C ASP A 304 4.78 -7.13 0.69
N PHE A 305 5.84 -7.89 1.01
CA PHE A 305 7.21 -7.65 0.54
C PHE A 305 7.89 -8.89 -0.07
N PRO A 306 7.31 -9.50 -1.12
CA PRO A 306 7.78 -10.78 -1.65
C PRO A 306 9.21 -10.72 -2.22
N LEU A 307 9.71 -9.52 -2.56
CA LEU A 307 11.08 -9.32 -3.05
C LEU A 307 12.12 -9.26 -1.92
N LEU A 308 11.69 -8.94 -0.69
CA LEU A 308 12.56 -8.83 0.49
C LEU A 308 12.62 -10.13 1.30
N VAL A 309 11.63 -11.02 1.19
CA VAL A 309 11.62 -12.33 1.87
C VAL A 309 12.95 -13.10 1.74
N PRO A 310 13.51 -13.34 0.53
CA PRO A 310 14.78 -14.08 0.41
C PRO A 310 15.99 -13.31 0.96
N TYR A 311 15.88 -11.99 1.08
CA TYR A 311 16.91 -11.16 1.69
C TYR A 311 16.86 -11.29 3.21
N TRP A 312 15.68 -11.19 3.82
CA TRP A 312 15.48 -11.33 5.26
C TRP A 312 15.86 -12.73 5.77
N GLU A 313 15.37 -13.81 5.14
CA GLU A 313 15.73 -15.18 5.50
C GLU A 313 17.24 -15.39 5.51
N LYS A 314 17.94 -14.80 4.54
CA LYS A 314 19.40 -14.93 4.41
C LYS A 314 20.16 -14.05 5.42
N THR A 315 19.65 -12.85 5.68
CA THR A 315 20.35 -11.85 6.51
C THR A 315 20.20 -12.21 7.99
N PHE A 316 19.00 -12.59 8.38
CA PHE A 316 18.63 -12.91 9.76
C PHE A 316 18.74 -14.40 10.11
N ASP A 317 19.03 -15.26 9.12
CA ASP A 317 19.09 -16.73 9.27
C ASP A 317 17.81 -17.36 9.86
N ILE A 318 16.66 -16.80 9.49
CA ILE A 318 15.31 -17.23 9.92
C ILE A 318 14.53 -17.91 8.77
N ASP A 319 13.50 -18.67 9.13
CA ASP A 319 12.54 -19.25 8.19
C ASP A 319 11.22 -18.46 8.25
N LEU A 320 10.92 -17.71 7.19
CA LEU A 320 9.70 -16.88 7.09
C LEU A 320 8.47 -17.68 6.64
N SER A 321 8.56 -19.02 6.55
CA SER A 321 7.39 -19.88 6.37
C SER A 321 6.55 -20.04 7.66
N GLY A 322 7.08 -19.61 8.81
CA GLY A 322 6.36 -19.53 10.07
C GLY A 322 6.57 -18.18 10.75
N PRO A 323 5.81 -17.90 11.83
CA PRO A 323 5.94 -16.65 12.58
C PRO A 323 7.33 -16.50 13.21
N GLN A 324 7.85 -15.27 13.25
CA GLN A 324 9.14 -14.93 13.86
C GLN A 324 8.99 -13.65 14.69
N ILE A 325 9.74 -13.52 15.80
CA ILE A 325 9.93 -12.23 16.47
C ILE A 325 11.37 -12.09 16.95
N GLY A 326 11.95 -10.91 16.77
CA GLY A 326 13.35 -10.65 17.06
C GLY A 326 13.63 -9.16 17.24
N VAL A 327 14.86 -8.87 17.63
CA VAL A 327 15.43 -7.52 17.70
C VAL A 327 16.45 -7.38 16.58
N VAL A 328 16.44 -6.25 15.88
CA VAL A 328 17.37 -5.95 14.78
C VAL A 328 18.02 -4.59 15.02
N ASP A 329 19.35 -4.55 14.95
CA ASP A 329 20.14 -3.31 14.93
C ASP A 329 20.04 -2.65 13.55
N VAL A 330 19.80 -1.33 13.51
CA VAL A 330 19.60 -0.61 12.24
C VAL A 330 20.90 -0.25 11.51
N ASP A 331 22.03 -0.19 12.21
CA ASP A 331 23.33 0.23 11.68
C ASP A 331 24.03 -0.90 10.90
N ASP A 332 23.96 -2.14 11.38
CA ASP A 332 24.63 -3.29 10.74
C ASP A 332 23.75 -4.52 10.44
N ALA A 333 22.46 -4.46 10.83
CA ALA A 333 21.49 -5.53 10.64
C ALA A 333 21.83 -6.83 11.38
N ASP A 334 22.61 -6.76 12.46
CA ASP A 334 22.70 -7.86 13.42
C ASP A 334 21.37 -8.06 14.13
N SER A 335 21.08 -9.30 14.53
CA SER A 335 19.75 -9.65 15.02
C SER A 335 19.72 -10.86 15.93
N VAL A 336 18.83 -10.82 16.92
CA VAL A 336 18.54 -11.94 17.83
C VAL A 336 17.05 -12.26 17.76
N TRP A 337 16.71 -13.54 17.62
CA TRP A 337 15.34 -14.01 17.42
C TRP A 337 14.90 -14.91 18.57
N MET A 338 13.62 -14.82 18.93
CA MET A 338 13.01 -15.70 19.92
C MET A 338 12.98 -17.14 19.39
N ASP A 339 13.52 -18.08 20.17
CA ASP A 339 13.43 -19.50 19.88
C ASP A 339 11.97 -19.96 19.98
N MET A 340 11.32 -20.12 18.83
CA MET A 340 10.03 -20.79 18.70
C MET A 340 10.28 -22.15 18.07
N ASP A 341 10.20 -23.22 18.88
CA ASP A 341 10.18 -24.57 18.33
C ASP A 341 8.94 -24.69 17.39
N ASP A 342 9.12 -25.25 16.18
CA ASP A 342 8.13 -25.36 15.08
C ASP A 342 6.65 -25.49 15.53
N GLU A 343 5.68 -25.00 14.74
CA GLU A 343 4.19 -25.18 14.69
C GLU A 343 3.39 -25.58 15.98
N GLU A 344 3.88 -26.46 16.86
CA GLU A 344 3.26 -26.94 18.10
C GLU A 344 3.62 -26.12 19.37
N ASP A 345 4.59 -25.20 19.33
CA ASP A 345 5.10 -24.45 20.50
C ASP A 345 5.04 -22.91 20.33
N MET A 346 3.92 -22.38 19.81
CA MET A 346 3.67 -20.93 19.79
C MET A 346 3.68 -20.33 21.20
N PRO A 347 4.35 -19.18 21.42
CA PRO A 347 4.44 -18.58 22.75
C PRO A 347 3.07 -18.10 23.21
N THR A 348 2.82 -18.18 24.52
CA THR A 348 1.68 -17.47 25.12
C THR A 348 1.98 -15.97 25.23
N ALA A 349 0.94 -15.13 25.32
CA ALA A 349 1.11 -13.69 25.53
C ALA A 349 2.05 -13.34 26.70
N SER A 350 1.99 -14.10 27.80
CA SER A 350 2.91 -13.90 28.94
C SER A 350 4.36 -14.30 28.65
N GLU A 351 4.59 -15.35 27.86
CA GLU A 351 5.96 -15.75 27.48
C GLU A 351 6.58 -14.75 26.50
N LEU A 352 5.75 -14.20 25.60
CA LEU A 352 6.15 -13.14 24.69
C LEU A 352 6.42 -11.82 25.42
N GLU A 353 5.56 -11.44 26.37
CA GLU A 353 5.76 -10.27 27.22
C GLU A 353 7.05 -10.40 28.05
N ASP A 354 7.30 -11.56 28.69
CA ASP A 354 8.54 -11.81 29.43
C ASP A 354 9.79 -11.65 28.52
N TRP A 355 9.74 -12.13 27.27
CA TRP A 355 10.86 -11.99 26.31
C TRP A 355 11.08 -10.53 25.88
N ILE A 356 9.99 -9.78 25.62
CA ILE A 356 10.07 -8.34 25.30
C ILE A 356 10.59 -7.54 26.49
N GLU A 357 10.20 -7.87 27.73
CA GLU A 357 10.76 -7.24 28.93
C GLU A 357 12.28 -7.45 29.02
N ASP A 358 12.77 -8.67 28.75
CA ASP A 358 14.20 -8.98 28.75
C ASP A 358 14.96 -8.18 27.66
N VAL A 359 14.38 -8.01 26.46
CA VAL A 359 14.90 -7.12 25.40
C VAL A 359 14.99 -5.67 25.89
N LEU A 360 13.91 -5.13 26.44
CA LEU A 360 13.86 -3.73 26.90
C LEU A 360 14.77 -3.46 28.11
N GLU A 361 15.10 -4.49 28.90
CA GLU A 361 16.08 -4.41 29.99
C GLU A 361 17.55 -4.49 29.48
N GLY A 362 17.75 -4.87 28.21
CA GLY A 362 19.05 -5.11 27.59
C GLY A 362 19.67 -6.46 27.99
N ASP A 363 18.85 -7.40 28.47
CA ASP A 363 19.28 -8.78 28.76
C ASP A 363 19.29 -9.65 27.48
N VAL A 364 18.62 -9.20 26.41
CA VAL A 364 18.67 -9.73 25.04
C VAL A 364 19.08 -8.59 24.12
N ASP A 365 20.32 -8.62 23.62
CA ASP A 365 20.94 -7.55 22.84
C ASP A 365 21.80 -8.18 21.72
N PRO A 366 21.62 -7.79 20.44
CA PRO A 366 22.43 -8.28 19.34
C PRO A 366 23.94 -8.01 19.50
N ASP A 367 24.33 -6.93 20.18
CA ASP A 367 25.74 -6.57 20.38
C ASP A 367 26.46 -7.43 21.45
N GLU A 368 25.74 -8.16 22.31
CA GLU A 368 26.34 -8.91 23.44
C GLU A 368 26.77 -10.36 23.11
N ASP A 369 26.42 -10.90 21.94
CA ASP A 369 26.75 -12.29 21.56
C ASP A 369 28.23 -12.53 21.19
N ASP A 370 29.04 -11.47 21.12
CA ASP A 370 30.43 -11.52 20.62
C ASP A 370 31.52 -11.72 21.72
N ASP A 371 31.14 -11.80 23.01
CA ASP A 371 32.10 -11.66 24.13
C ASP A 371 32.41 -12.92 24.98
N ASP A 372 31.92 -14.13 24.64
CA ASP A 372 32.01 -15.29 25.55
C ASP A 372 32.57 -16.62 24.96
N ASP A 373 33.60 -16.58 24.11
CA ASP A 373 34.29 -17.80 23.65
C ASP A 373 35.84 -17.72 23.57
N ASP A 374 36.47 -17.05 24.54
CA ASP A 374 37.94 -16.97 24.66
C ASP A 374 38.43 -17.28 26.10
N ASP A 375 37.84 -18.27 26.76
CA ASP A 375 38.36 -18.84 28.02
C ASP A 375 39.23 -20.09 27.75
N ASP A 376 40.54 -19.83 27.72
CA ASP A 376 41.68 -20.74 27.79
C ASP A 376 41.42 -22.08 28.55
N ASP A 377 41.31 -23.20 27.82
CA ASP A 377 41.66 -24.53 28.34
C ASP A 377 42.95 -25.03 27.66
N ASP A 378 44.07 -24.50 28.16
CA ASP A 378 45.41 -25.11 28.13
C ASP A 378 45.36 -26.50 28.80
N ASP A 379 44.85 -27.52 28.12
CA ASP A 379 45.06 -28.91 28.49
C ASP A 379 46.28 -29.47 27.73
N ASP A 380 47.45 -29.18 28.32
CA ASP A 380 48.67 -29.98 28.24
C ASP A 380 48.35 -31.45 28.57
N ASP A 381 48.22 -32.30 27.54
CA ASP A 381 48.47 -33.74 27.70
C ASP A 381 49.42 -34.23 26.59
N ASP A 382 50.70 -34.16 26.93
CA ASP A 382 51.75 -35.06 26.45
C ASP A 382 51.26 -36.52 26.55
N ASP A 383 51.22 -37.26 25.43
CA ASP A 383 51.92 -38.55 25.36
C ASP A 383 52.04 -39.05 23.91
N ASP A 384 53.31 -39.29 23.56
CA ASP A 384 53.87 -39.94 22.38
C ASP A 384 53.15 -41.26 21.99
N ASP A 385 53.05 -41.53 20.68
CA ASP A 385 53.77 -42.68 20.11
C ASP A 385 53.74 -42.69 18.56
N ASP A 386 54.94 -42.94 18.04
CA ASP A 386 55.40 -43.07 16.65
C ASP A 386 54.71 -44.16 15.81
N ASP A 387 54.66 -43.94 14.49
CA ASP A 387 55.19 -44.84 13.42
C ASP A 387 54.66 -44.29 12.07
N ASP A 388 55.46 -43.52 11.32
CA ASP A 388 56.43 -43.95 10.29
C ASP A 388 55.80 -44.42 8.97
N ASP A 389 56.25 -43.74 7.91
CA ASP A 389 56.48 -44.20 6.53
C ASP A 389 55.28 -44.46 5.59
N ASP A 390 55.12 -43.60 4.57
CA ASP A 390 55.80 -43.87 3.29
C ASP A 390 55.73 -42.64 2.37
N GLU A 391 56.92 -42.15 2.05
CA GLU A 391 57.27 -41.33 0.90
C GLU A 391 56.92 -42.09 -0.39
N ASP A 392 56.32 -41.42 -1.37
CA ASP A 392 56.74 -41.65 -2.76
C ASP A 392 56.57 -40.35 -3.56
N ASP A 393 57.75 -39.87 -3.91
CA ASP A 393 58.14 -38.75 -4.74
C ASP A 393 57.76 -38.94 -6.22
N ASP A 394 57.63 -37.78 -6.86
CA ASP A 394 58.22 -37.42 -8.15
C ASP A 394 57.53 -37.69 -9.50
N ASP A 395 57.73 -36.64 -10.30
CA ASP A 395 57.87 -36.54 -11.75
C ASP A 395 56.59 -36.39 -12.58
N ASP A 396 56.52 -35.50 -13.58
CA ASP A 396 57.23 -34.28 -14.02
C ASP A 396 56.55 -33.97 -15.38
N ASP A 397 56.81 -32.80 -15.95
CA ASP A 397 56.71 -32.49 -17.39
C ASP A 397 55.27 -32.30 -17.98
N ASP A 398 54.95 -31.26 -18.76
CA ASP A 398 55.77 -30.48 -19.69
C ASP A 398 55.19 -29.06 -19.87
N ASP A 399 56.12 -28.10 -19.98
CA ASP A 399 56.00 -26.82 -20.65
C ASP A 399 55.66 -26.99 -22.15
N ASP A 400 54.98 -26.00 -22.74
CA ASP A 400 55.25 -25.44 -24.08
C ASP A 400 54.32 -24.20 -24.20
N ASP A 401 54.83 -22.96 -24.21
CA ASP A 401 55.42 -22.25 -25.38
C ASP A 401 54.46 -22.31 -26.58
N ASP A 402 54.15 -21.27 -27.33
CA ASP A 402 54.64 -19.91 -27.54
C ASP A 402 53.74 -19.33 -28.65
N ASP A 403 53.94 -18.05 -28.98
CA ASP A 403 53.77 -17.50 -30.33
C ASP A 403 52.34 -17.34 -30.89
N ASP A 404 51.96 -16.28 -31.60
CA ASP A 404 52.54 -14.98 -31.97
C ASP A 404 51.50 -14.41 -32.96
N ASP A 405 51.60 -13.12 -33.26
CA ASP A 405 51.29 -12.54 -34.57
C ASP A 405 49.81 -12.47 -35.01
N ASP A 406 49.35 -11.48 -35.76
CA ASP A 406 49.74 -10.11 -36.13
C ASP A 406 48.63 -9.70 -37.14
N ASP A 407 48.66 -8.43 -37.53
CA ASP A 407 48.06 -7.86 -38.75
C ASP A 407 46.55 -7.58 -38.72
N ASP A 408 46.14 -6.30 -38.67
CA ASP A 408 46.21 -5.26 -39.72
C ASP A 408 45.37 -5.61 -40.97
N ASP A 409 44.46 -4.68 -41.27
CA ASP A 409 43.98 -4.22 -42.59
C ASP A 409 42.61 -3.55 -42.30
N ASP A 410 42.55 -2.23 -42.07
CA ASP A 410 42.60 -1.18 -43.09
C ASP A 410 41.92 -1.63 -44.39
N ASP A 411 40.72 -1.11 -44.66
CA ASP A 411 40.45 -0.50 -45.97
C ASP A 411 39.24 0.43 -45.86
N ASP A 412 39.55 1.71 -46.08
CA ASP A 412 38.69 2.75 -46.60
C ASP A 412 37.83 2.23 -47.78
N ASP A 413 36.63 2.77 -47.93
CA ASP A 413 36.26 3.38 -49.22
C ASP A 413 35.07 4.32 -49.01
N ASP A 414 35.41 5.60 -49.17
CA ASP A 414 34.52 6.67 -49.63
C ASP A 414 33.70 6.20 -50.84
N ASP A 415 32.44 6.63 -50.93
CA ASP A 415 31.94 7.20 -52.18
C ASP A 415 30.73 8.09 -51.88
N ASP A 416 30.98 9.39 -52.01
CA ASP A 416 30.03 10.41 -52.38
C ASP A 416 29.16 9.96 -53.58
N ASP A 417 27.90 10.36 -53.62
CA ASP A 417 27.41 11.11 -54.79
C ASP A 417 26.04 11.73 -54.49
N ASP A 418 26.05 13.05 -54.64
CA ASP A 418 24.91 13.95 -54.85
C ASP A 418 23.96 13.43 -55.94
N ASP A 419 22.67 13.77 -55.86
CA ASP A 419 22.07 14.59 -56.92
C ASP A 419 20.65 15.04 -56.55
N ASP A 420 20.49 16.34 -56.76
CA ASP A 420 19.27 17.14 -56.78
C ASP A 420 18.15 16.55 -57.66
N ASP A 421 16.90 16.92 -57.38
CA ASP A 421 16.14 17.74 -58.34
C ASP A 421 14.77 18.17 -57.77
N ASP A 422 14.53 19.47 -57.95
CA ASP A 422 13.33 20.27 -57.75
C ASP A 422 12.09 19.74 -58.51
N ASP A 423 10.90 20.15 -58.06
CA ASP A 423 9.98 20.98 -58.87
C ASP A 423 8.60 21.09 -58.18
N ASP A 424 8.37 22.26 -57.57
CA ASP A 424 7.38 23.27 -57.96
C ASP A 424 5.91 22.87 -58.32
N ASP A 425 5.02 23.59 -57.61
CA ASP A 425 3.98 24.48 -58.14
C ASP A 425 2.51 24.05 -58.28
N ASP A 426 1.71 25.11 -58.01
CA ASP A 426 0.34 25.46 -58.37
C ASP A 426 -0.78 24.97 -57.43
N ASP A 427 -1.42 25.84 -56.63
CA ASP A 427 -2.17 27.10 -56.88
C ASP A 427 -3.69 26.87 -56.91
N ASP A 428 -4.38 27.96 -56.56
CA ASP A 428 -5.79 28.31 -56.72
C ASP A 428 -6.74 27.87 -55.58
N ASP A 429 -7.18 28.77 -54.69
CA ASP A 429 -7.98 30.02 -54.85
C ASP A 429 -9.49 29.80 -54.67
N ASP A 430 -10.07 30.85 -54.09
CA ASP A 430 -11.44 31.34 -54.24
C ASP A 430 -12.54 30.92 -53.25
N ASP A 431 -12.93 31.96 -52.49
CA ASP A 431 -14.29 32.55 -52.48
C ASP A 431 -15.34 31.86 -51.59
N ASP A 432 -16.25 32.54 -50.92
CA ASP A 432 -16.54 33.92 -50.49
C ASP A 432 -17.97 33.78 -49.88
N ASP A 433 -18.48 34.87 -49.31
CA ASP A 433 -19.89 35.14 -48.99
C ASP A 433 -20.44 34.54 -47.68
N ASP A 434 -20.71 35.32 -46.63
CA ASP A 434 -21.63 36.47 -46.46
C ASP A 434 -23.02 36.04 -45.93
N ASP A 435 -23.58 37.01 -45.19
CA ASP A 435 -24.97 37.20 -44.73
C ASP A 435 -25.34 36.53 -43.38
N ASP A 436 -25.46 37.28 -42.27
CA ASP A 436 -26.37 38.41 -41.93
C ASP A 436 -27.65 37.93 -41.21
N ASP A 437 -28.15 38.87 -40.39
CA ASP A 437 -29.48 39.00 -39.79
C ASP A 437 -29.68 38.48 -38.36
N ASP A 438 -29.41 39.39 -37.41
CA ASP A 438 -30.43 40.12 -36.64
C ASP A 438 -31.78 39.41 -36.36
N ASP A 439 -32.11 39.29 -35.08
CA ASP A 439 -33.46 39.54 -34.56
C ASP A 439 -33.33 40.01 -33.09
N ASP A 440 -33.37 41.34 -32.90
CA ASP A 440 -34.39 42.09 -32.14
C ASP A 440 -35.36 41.24 -31.26
N ASP A 441 -35.85 41.65 -30.10
CA ASP A 441 -36.03 42.94 -29.47
C ASP A 441 -36.52 42.70 -28.02
N ASP A 442 -36.43 43.77 -27.22
CA ASP A 442 -37.07 43.99 -25.93
C ASP A 442 -38.57 43.63 -25.89
N ASP A 443 -39.11 43.27 -24.71
CA ASP A 443 -40.10 44.11 -24.02
C ASP A 443 -40.62 43.48 -22.71
N ASP A 444 -40.67 44.36 -21.71
CA ASP A 444 -41.45 44.27 -20.47
C ASP A 444 -42.94 43.98 -20.74
N ASP A 445 -43.64 43.32 -19.82
CA ASP A 445 -44.81 43.91 -19.17
C ASP A 445 -45.41 42.97 -18.11
N ASP A 446 -45.79 43.64 -17.01
CA ASP A 446 -46.63 43.20 -15.91
C ASP A 446 -47.95 42.55 -16.37
N ASP A 447 -48.51 41.66 -15.56
CA ASP A 447 -49.92 41.77 -15.17
C ASP A 447 -50.23 40.93 -13.91
N ASP A 448 -50.96 41.62 -13.03
CA ASP A 448 -51.49 41.28 -11.71
C ASP A 448 -52.60 40.18 -11.72
N ASP A 449 -53.12 39.96 -10.50
CA ASP A 449 -54.43 39.42 -10.11
C ASP A 449 -54.44 37.90 -9.87
N ASP A 450 -54.47 37.41 -8.63
CA ASP A 450 -55.48 37.50 -7.56
C ASP A 450 -56.12 36.10 -7.43
N ASP A 451 -56.08 35.54 -6.22
CA ASP A 451 -57.18 34.72 -5.66
C ASP A 451 -56.83 34.43 -4.18
N ASP A 452 -57.24 35.39 -3.34
CA ASP A 452 -58.25 35.27 -2.28
C ASP A 452 -58.23 34.10 -1.26
N ASP A 453 -58.41 34.56 -0.01
CA ASP A 453 -59.24 34.05 1.09
C ASP A 453 -58.66 32.90 1.96
N ASP A 454 -58.29 33.22 3.21
CA ASP A 454 -59.12 33.16 4.44
C ASP A 454 -59.23 31.69 4.94
N ASP A 455 -59.06 31.32 6.21
CA ASP A 455 -59.35 31.97 7.48
C ASP A 455 -58.60 31.22 8.59
N ASP A 456 -58.44 31.94 9.71
CA ASP A 456 -58.09 31.45 11.04
C ASP A 456 -58.94 30.25 11.51
N ASP A 457 -58.37 29.40 12.37
CA ASP A 457 -59.06 28.88 13.56
C ASP A 457 -58.03 28.32 14.56
N ASP A 458 -57.78 29.12 15.60
CA ASP A 458 -57.37 28.65 16.93
C ASP A 458 -58.50 27.76 17.50
N ASP A 459 -58.16 26.69 18.23
CA ASP A 459 -58.81 26.37 19.50
C ASP A 459 -58.02 25.26 20.24
N ASP A 460 -57.47 25.67 21.39
CA ASP A 460 -57.14 24.82 22.51
C ASP A 460 -58.40 24.08 23.00
N ASP A 461 -58.27 22.83 23.44
CA ASP A 461 -59.05 22.35 24.59
C ASP A 461 -58.36 21.15 25.26
N ASP A 462 -58.24 21.32 26.57
CA ASP A 462 -57.69 20.45 27.59
C ASP A 462 -58.58 19.22 27.90
N ASP A 463 -58.01 18.35 28.74
CA ASP A 463 -58.64 17.57 29.81
C ASP A 463 -59.24 16.18 29.52
N ASP A 464 -58.51 15.20 30.09
CA ASP A 464 -58.95 14.32 31.19
C ASP A 464 -59.64 12.97 30.93
N ASP A 465 -59.18 12.04 31.80
CA ASP A 465 -59.88 10.90 32.41
C ASP A 465 -60.21 9.70 31.48
N ASP A 466 -60.12 8.45 31.90
CA ASP A 466 -59.70 7.72 33.10
C ASP A 466 -59.97 6.23 32.75
N ASP A 467 -59.43 5.32 33.57
CA ASP A 467 -60.01 3.99 33.86
C ASP A 467 -60.02 2.94 32.72
N ASP A 468 -59.88 1.64 32.94
CA ASP A 468 -59.44 0.72 33.99
C ASP A 468 -59.77 -0.68 33.39
N ASP A 469 -59.19 -1.74 33.94
CA ASP A 469 -59.69 -3.12 33.92
C ASP A 469 -59.70 -3.88 32.58
N ASP A 470 -59.49 -5.19 32.47
CA ASP A 470 -59.04 -6.31 33.31
C ASP A 470 -59.16 -7.55 32.39
N ASP A 471 -58.48 -8.65 32.77
CA ASP A 471 -58.90 -10.06 32.60
C ASP A 471 -58.98 -10.65 31.16
N ASP A 472 -58.15 -11.61 30.77
CA ASP A 472 -58.01 -13.03 31.18
C ASP A 472 -58.59 -13.98 30.09
N ASP A 473 -58.12 -15.23 30.13
CA ASP A 473 -58.66 -16.46 29.52
C ASP A 473 -58.10 -16.90 28.14
N ASP A 474 -56.99 -17.64 28.21
CA ASP A 474 -56.87 -19.10 27.98
C ASP A 474 -57.86 -19.87 27.05
N ASP A 475 -57.24 -20.85 26.37
CA ASP A 475 -57.68 -22.22 26.08
C ASP A 475 -58.32 -22.62 24.72
N ASP A 476 -57.72 -23.72 24.21
CA ASP A 476 -58.31 -24.87 23.47
C ASP A 476 -58.78 -24.65 22.02
N ASP A 477 -58.74 -25.59 21.07
CA ASP A 477 -58.16 -26.93 20.81
C ASP A 477 -58.59 -27.25 19.35
N ASP A 478 -58.26 -28.46 18.87
CA ASP A 478 -58.79 -29.19 17.69
C ASP A 478 -58.05 -28.95 16.36
N ASP A 479 -57.69 -29.90 15.49
CA ASP A 479 -57.61 -31.37 15.36
C ASP A 479 -57.82 -31.68 13.85
N ASP A 480 -57.28 -32.82 13.39
CA ASP A 480 -57.66 -33.64 12.21
C ASP A 480 -57.12 -33.34 10.79
N ASP A 481 -56.06 -34.09 10.42
CA ASP A 481 -56.01 -35.25 9.50
C ASP A 481 -56.73 -35.32 8.11
N ASP A 482 -56.07 -36.11 7.24
CA ASP A 482 -56.53 -36.93 6.08
C ASP A 482 -56.24 -36.45 4.61
N ASP A 483 -55.20 -37.07 4.03
CA ASP A 483 -55.19 -38.03 2.91
C ASP A 483 -55.71 -37.73 1.46
N ASP A 484 -54.83 -38.11 0.52
CA ASP A 484 -55.00 -38.95 -0.69
C ASP A 484 -55.26 -38.41 -2.13
N ASP A 485 -54.51 -39.08 -3.05
CA ASP A 485 -54.74 -39.45 -4.48
C ASP A 485 -54.58 -38.38 -5.60
N ASP A 486 -54.02 -38.62 -6.81
CA ASP A 486 -53.52 -39.82 -7.53
C ASP A 486 -52.94 -39.38 -8.93
N ASP A 487 -52.18 -40.31 -9.58
CA ASP A 487 -52.01 -40.60 -11.04
C ASP A 487 -51.26 -39.60 -11.98
N ASP A 488 -50.48 -39.97 -13.02
CA ASP A 488 -49.99 -41.23 -13.63
C ASP A 488 -49.04 -40.90 -14.83
N ASP A 489 -48.39 -41.94 -15.37
CA ASP A 489 -47.80 -42.15 -16.73
C ASP A 489 -46.33 -41.70 -17.00
N ASP A 490 -45.45 -42.42 -17.72
CA ASP A 490 -45.19 -43.85 -18.04
C ASP A 490 -43.99 -43.88 -19.06
N ASP A 491 -43.44 -45.08 -19.30
CA ASP A 491 -42.51 -45.55 -20.35
C ASP A 491 -40.98 -45.40 -20.08
N ASP A 492 -40.19 -46.42 -19.70
CA ASP A 492 -39.91 -47.81 -20.14
C ASP A 492 -38.84 -47.99 -21.24
N ASP A 493 -38.07 -49.08 -21.02
CA ASP A 493 -37.22 -49.89 -21.90
C ASP A 493 -35.76 -49.43 -22.17
N ASP A 494 -34.74 -50.27 -22.21
CA ASP A 494 -34.35 -51.60 -21.66
C ASP A 494 -33.06 -51.97 -22.46
N ASP A 495 -32.15 -52.74 -21.86
CA ASP A 495 -31.26 -53.74 -22.50
C ASP A 495 -30.18 -53.26 -23.52
N ASP A 496 -29.00 -53.85 -23.69
CA ASP A 496 -28.34 -55.07 -23.21
C ASP A 496 -26.87 -55.03 -23.71
N ASP A 497 -25.97 -55.66 -22.94
CA ASP A 497 -24.92 -56.62 -23.32
C ASP A 497 -23.72 -56.28 -24.26
N ASP A 498 -22.56 -56.63 -23.68
CA ASP A 498 -21.52 -57.55 -24.16
C ASP A 498 -20.44 -57.14 -25.18
N ASP A 499 -19.22 -57.18 -24.64
CA ASP A 499 -18.07 -58.02 -25.02
C ASP A 499 -17.34 -57.86 -26.37
N ASP A 500 -16.02 -57.72 -26.16
CA ASP A 500 -14.94 -58.49 -26.79
C ASP A 500 -14.38 -58.09 -28.17
N ASP A 501 -13.06 -57.88 -28.08
CA ASP A 501 -12.00 -58.53 -28.86
C ASP A 501 -11.38 -57.85 -30.09
N ASP A 502 -10.05 -57.90 -30.03
CA ASP A 502 -9.08 -58.13 -31.11
C ASP A 502 -8.81 -56.96 -32.08
N ASP A 503 -7.60 -56.70 -32.56
CA ASP A 503 -6.19 -57.10 -32.32
C ASP A 503 -5.43 -56.39 -33.47
N ASP A 504 -4.10 -56.35 -33.40
CA ASP A 504 -3.16 -56.21 -34.53
C ASP A 504 -3.09 -54.81 -35.24
N ASP A 505 -1.96 -54.28 -35.69
CA ASP A 505 -0.54 -54.66 -35.71
C ASP A 505 0.23 -53.49 -36.37
N ASP A 506 1.56 -53.56 -36.27
CA ASP A 506 2.58 -53.06 -37.20
C ASP A 506 3.03 -51.57 -37.16
N ASP A 507 4.23 -51.39 -36.59
CA ASP A 507 5.48 -51.02 -37.28
C ASP A 507 5.40 -50.03 -38.47
N ASP A 508 6.15 -48.93 -38.39
CA ASP A 508 7.38 -48.76 -39.18
C ASP A 508 8.09 -47.42 -38.91
N ASP A 509 9.42 -47.52 -38.92
CA ASP A 509 10.46 -46.51 -38.88
C ASP A 509 10.33 -45.41 -39.97
N ASP A 510 10.92 -44.22 -39.73
CA ASP A 510 12.09 -43.75 -40.51
C ASP A 510 12.51 -42.31 -40.14
N ASP A 511 13.82 -42.18 -39.90
CA ASP A 511 14.76 -41.04 -40.00
C ASP A 511 14.59 -39.74 -39.17
#